data_AF-A0A124HXL6-F1
#
_entry.id   AF-A0A124HXL6-F1
#
_cell.length_a   1.000
_cell.length_b   1.000
_cell.length_c   1.000
_cell.angle_alpha   90.00
_cell.angle_beta   90.00
_cell.angle_gamma   90.00
#
_symmetry.space_group_name_H-M   'P 1'
#
loop_
_entity.id
_entity.type
_entity.pdbx_description
1 polymer ?
#
loop_
_entity_poly.entity_id
_entity_poly.type
_entity_poly.pdbx_seq_one_letter_code
_entity_poly.pdbx_strand_id
1 'polypeptide(L)' 'SAESWLLAGAPHHTVLSSAVDVETLTDYAAMTGVELLTIDEHTSTDQFAKEIRWNAAYHRLAQAL' A
#
# COMPACT_ATOMS: atom_id res chain seq x y z
N SER A 1 9.49 3.51 6.73
CA SER A 1 10.37 4.69 6.51
C SER A 1 9.54 5.88 6.05
N ALA A 2 9.90 7.11 6.44
CA ALA A 2 9.26 8.33 5.92
C ALA A 2 9.47 8.48 4.40
N GLU A 3 10.58 7.98 3.87
CA GLU A 3 10.87 7.94 2.43
C GLU A 3 9.84 7.12 1.65
N SER A 4 9.55 5.89 2.11
CA SER A 4 8.53 5.02 1.49
C SER A 4 7.15 5.67 1.50
N TRP A 5 6.80 6.39 2.57
CA TRP A 5 5.54 7.14 2.67
C TRP A 5 5.44 8.24 1.60
N LEU A 6 6.51 9.02 1.44
CA LEU A 6 6.59 10.05 0.41
C LEU A 6 6.59 9.45 -1.00
N LEU A 7 7.28 8.33 -1.21
CA LEU A 7 7.35 7.64 -2.49
C LEU A 7 5.98 7.11 -2.94
N ALA A 8 5.16 6.62 -2.00
CA ALA A 8 3.79 6.22 -2.24
C ALA A 8 2.83 7.40 -2.52
N GLY A 9 3.29 8.65 -2.35
CA GLY A 9 2.42 9.83 -2.44
C GLY A 9 1.38 9.92 -1.31
N ALA A 10 1.67 9.32 -0.15
CA ALA A 10 0.72 9.21 0.94
C ALA A 10 0.48 10.57 1.64
N PRO A 11 -0.75 10.81 2.17
CA PRO A 11 -1.14 12.10 2.73
C PRO A 11 -0.44 12.41 4.07
N HIS A 12 -0.50 13.67 4.49
CA HIS A 12 -0.02 14.10 5.80
C HIS A 12 -1.01 13.79 6.94
N HIS A 13 -2.31 13.71 6.63
CA HIS A 13 -3.32 13.26 7.58
C HIS A 13 -3.39 11.74 7.59
N THR A 14 -3.34 11.16 8.78
CA THR A 14 -3.40 9.72 9.01
C THR A 14 -4.43 9.38 10.08
N VAL A 15 -4.78 8.10 10.17
CA VAL A 15 -5.55 7.55 11.29
C VAL A 15 -4.64 6.61 12.05
N LEU A 16 -4.42 6.89 13.34
CA LEU A 16 -3.71 6.01 14.25
C LEU A 16 -4.70 5.08 14.94
N SER A 17 -4.42 3.77 14.95
CA SER A 17 -5.27 2.77 15.59
C SER A 17 -4.42 1.73 16.33
N SER A 18 -4.90 1.29 17.49
CA SER A 18 -4.41 0.11 18.21
C SER A 18 -5.39 -1.08 18.15
N ALA A 19 -6.55 -0.89 17.52
CA ALA A 19 -7.61 -1.90 17.45
C ALA A 19 -7.71 -2.57 16.08
N VAL A 20 -7.07 -2.00 15.05
CA VAL A 20 -7.10 -2.49 13.66
C VAL A 20 -5.69 -2.92 13.29
N ASP A 21 -5.55 -4.17 12.83
CA ASP A 21 -4.28 -4.74 12.38
C ASP A 21 -4.13 -4.70 10.85
N VAL A 22 -2.95 -5.08 10.39
CA VAL A 22 -2.59 -5.08 8.96
C VAL A 22 -3.39 -6.15 8.19
N GLU A 23 -3.70 -7.29 8.82
CA GLU A 23 -4.52 -8.35 8.21
C GLU A 23 -5.92 -7.83 7.87
N THR A 24 -6.58 -7.14 8.81
CA THR A 24 -7.89 -6.51 8.59
C THR A 24 -7.86 -5.52 7.41
N LEU A 25 -6.82 -4.69 7.31
CA LEU A 25 -6.67 -3.75 6.20
C LEU A 25 -6.39 -4.46 4.86
N THR A 26 -5.68 -5.58 4.90
CA THR A 26 -5.39 -6.42 3.72
C THR A 26 -6.66 -7.03 3.17
N ASP A 27 -7.49 -7.62 4.03
CA ASP A 27 -8.80 -8.16 3.66
C ASP A 27 -9.72 -7.08 3.10
N TYR A 28 -9.78 -5.92 3.75
CA TYR A 28 -10.59 -4.80 3.29
C TYR A 28 -10.15 -4.30 1.90
N ALA A 29 -8.84 -4.17 1.66
CA ALA A 29 -8.30 -3.78 0.37
C ALA A 29 -8.65 -4.79 -0.73
N ALA A 30 -8.53 -6.09 -0.44
CA ALA A 30 -8.92 -7.16 -1.36
C ALA A 30 -10.42 -7.15 -1.68
N MET A 31 -11.28 -6.99 -0.66
CA MET A 31 -12.74 -6.91 -0.84
C MET A 31 -13.17 -5.71 -1.69
N THR A 32 -12.45 -4.60 -1.58
CA THR A 32 -12.79 -3.34 -2.28
C THR A 32 -12.04 -3.17 -3.60
N GLY A 33 -11.08 -4.03 -3.91
CA GLY A 33 -10.24 -3.92 -5.10
C GLY A 33 -9.28 -2.72 -5.07
N VAL A 34 -8.99 -2.19 -3.90
CA VAL A 34 -8.10 -1.03 -3.70
C VAL A 34 -6.67 -1.51 -3.48
N GLU A 35 -5.69 -0.78 -4.02
CA GLU A 35 -4.27 -1.04 -3.76
C GLU A 35 -3.94 -0.84 -2.27
N LEU A 36 -3.23 -1.81 -1.68
CA LEU A 36 -2.62 -1.67 -0.35
C LEU A 36 -1.10 -1.78 -0.46
N LEU A 37 -0.41 -0.83 0.15
CA LEU A 37 1.04 -0.84 0.34
C LEU A 37 1.34 -0.85 1.84
N THR A 38 2.12 -1.83 2.29
CA THR A 38 2.49 -1.98 3.70
C THR A 38 3.92 -1.49 3.93
N ILE A 39 4.13 -0.71 4.99
CA ILE A 39 5.46 -0.28 5.45
C ILE A 39 5.65 -0.80 6.87
N ASP A 40 6.59 -1.73 7.03
CA ASP A 40 6.92 -2.44 8.27
C ASP A 40 8.44 -2.57 8.48
N GLU A 41 8.88 -3.41 9.42
CA GLU A 41 10.29 -3.67 9.71
C GLU A 41 11.06 -4.40 8.60
N HIS A 42 10.36 -5.02 7.66
CA HIS A 42 10.96 -5.77 6.55
C HIS A 42 11.01 -4.96 5.25
N THR A 43 10.46 -3.75 5.26
CA THR A 43 10.39 -2.88 4.09
C THR A 43 11.77 -2.32 3.73
N SER A 44 12.20 -2.58 2.49
CA SER A 44 13.30 -1.88 1.83
C SER A 44 12.75 -0.88 0.82
N THR A 45 13.23 0.37 0.83
CA THR A 45 12.78 1.42 -0.11
C THR A 45 12.89 0.96 -1.57
N ASP A 46 13.98 0.30 -1.94
CA ASP A 46 14.20 -0.16 -3.33
C ASP A 46 13.18 -1.21 -3.77
N GLN A 47 12.80 -2.10 -2.86
CA GLN A 47 11.80 -3.12 -3.11
C GLN A 47 10.40 -2.51 -3.16
N PHE A 48 10.08 -1.64 -2.20
CA PHE A 48 8.82 -0.90 -2.14
C PHE A 48 8.58 -0.06 -3.42
N ALA A 49 9.64 0.58 -3.95
CA ALA A 49 9.58 1.32 -5.21
C ALA A 49 9.22 0.42 -6.40
N LYS A 50 9.69 -0.84 -6.41
CA LYS A 50 9.35 -1.81 -7.45
C LYS A 50 7.89 -2.26 -7.32
N GLU A 51 7.43 -2.52 -6.10
CA GLU A 51 6.04 -2.92 -5.81
C GLU A 51 5.05 -1.88 -6.31
N ILE A 52 5.26 -0.59 -6.02
CA ILE A 52 4.42 0.50 -6.56
C ILE A 52 4.30 0.42 -8.09
N ARG A 53 5.41 0.16 -8.79
CA ARG A 53 5.40 0.09 -10.27
C ARG A 53 4.67 -1.15 -10.78
N TRP A 54 4.82 -2.29 -10.11
CA TRP A 54 4.14 -3.53 -10.48
C TRP A 54 2.64 -3.43 -10.22
N ASN A 55 2.25 -2.91 -9.06
CA ASN A 55 0.87 -2.70 -8.69
C ASN A 55 0.18 -1.71 -9.63
N ALA A 56 0.83 -0.61 -9.99
CA ALA A 56 0.30 0.35 -10.96
C ALA A 56 -0.01 -0.32 -12.33
N ALA A 57 0.81 -1.27 -12.78
CA ALA A 57 0.52 -2.04 -13.99
C ALA A 57 -0.67 -3.00 -13.77
N TYR A 58 -0.67 -3.74 -12.66
CA TYR A 58 -1.75 -4.66 -12.28
C TYR A 58 -3.11 -3.97 -12.19
N HIS A 59 -3.23 -2.90 -11.40
CA HIS A 59 -4.49 -2.19 -11.20
C HIS A 59 -5.01 -1.54 -12.48
N ARG A 60 -4.12 -1.03 -13.36
CA ARG A 60 -4.52 -0.53 -14.69
C ARG A 60 -5.06 -1.63 -15.59
N LEU A 61 -4.45 -2.81 -15.57
CA LEU A 61 -4.92 -3.95 -16.37
C LEU A 61 -6.24 -4.50 -15.83
N ALA A 62 -6.36 -4.63 -14.51
CA ALA A 62 -7.55 -5.15 -13.84
C ALA A 62 -8.78 -4.22 -13.99
N GLN A 63 -8.58 -2.90 -14.14
CA GLN A 63 -9.68 -1.95 -14.41
C GLN A 63 -10.25 -2.03 -15.84
N ALA A 64 -9.51 -2.61 -16.79
CA ALA A 64 -9.91 -2.72 -18.19
C ALA A 64 -10.62 -4.03 -18.53
N LEU A 65 -10.73 -4.96 -17.58
CA LEU A 65 -11.44 -6.23 -17.64
C LEU A 65 -12.74 -6.15 -16.82
#